data_AF-A0A9N9IGK9-F1
#
_entry.id   AF-A0A9N9IGK9-F1
#
_cell.length_a   1.000
_cell.length_b   1.000
_cell.length_c   1.000
_cell.angle_alpha   90.00
_cell.angle_beta   90.00
_cell.angle_gamma   90.00
#
_symmetry.space_group_name_H-M   'P 1'
#
loop_
_entity.id
_entity.type
_entity.pdbx_description
1 polymer ?
#
loop_
_entity_poly.entity_id
_entity_poly.type
_entity_poly.pdbx_seq_one_letter_code
_entity_poly.pdbx_strand_id
1 'polypeptide(L)'
;SAATGESYDPYVPKDGTAGGPPTKTAQIQKQIDETVGIMRDNINRVAERGERLDALQDKTENLSVSAQGFRRGANRVRKQMWWKDMKMRIIIALVVIALLLAIISSVRLIANKPFVSARIFPKKFFNVSATIKSDKLFVHRDTPENNPSIPFEFTADNLKRAQEIIKRYPPQYKKAATIPLLDLGQRQLGWTSLSVMNAVAKLLEIPPMRVYEVATFYTMFNREPVGKYFLQLCTTTPCQLCGSTEILKTIENHLKIKVGETTPDKLFTLVEVECAGACVNAPVLAVNDDYYEDLTPETTIKLLDAFKSGKPPKPGPTTGRHTCEPKNGYTTLTNEPTGPGFGVRDDL
;
A
#
# COMPACT_ATOMS: atom_id res chain seq x y z
N SER A 1 -1.74 -87.32 -8.37
CA SER A 1 -1.86 -86.98 -6.94
C SER A 1 -0.52 -86.45 -6.48
N ALA A 2 -0.35 -85.13 -6.48
CA ALA A 2 -0.50 -84.24 -5.31
C ALA A 2 0.85 -84.04 -4.59
N ALA A 3 1.46 -82.88 -4.80
CA ALA A 3 2.50 -82.34 -3.93
C ALA A 3 2.13 -80.88 -3.65
N THR A 4 1.62 -80.67 -2.45
CA THR A 4 1.11 -79.42 -1.88
C THR A 4 2.27 -78.46 -1.60
N GLY A 5 2.12 -77.19 -1.97
CA GLY A 5 3.06 -76.13 -1.63
C GLY A 5 3.03 -75.82 -0.14
N GLU A 6 4.21 -75.78 0.48
CA GLU A 6 4.38 -75.22 1.82
C GLU A 6 4.53 -73.70 1.73
N SER A 7 3.75 -73.03 2.57
CA SER A 7 3.65 -71.58 2.70
C SER A 7 4.89 -71.01 3.38
N TYR A 8 5.52 -70.02 2.77
CA TYR A 8 6.66 -69.28 3.31
C TYR A 8 6.20 -68.32 4.42
N ASP A 9 6.58 -68.60 5.66
CA ASP A 9 6.35 -67.73 6.83
C ASP A 9 7.66 -67.00 7.21
N PRO A 10 7.72 -65.66 7.07
CA PRO A 10 8.95 -64.89 7.27
C PRO A 10 9.39 -64.67 8.73
N TYR A 11 8.71 -65.23 9.74
CA TYR A 11 8.98 -64.90 11.15
C TYR A 11 9.53 -66.02 12.04
N VAL A 12 9.89 -67.18 11.50
CA VAL A 12 10.49 -68.29 12.28
C VAL A 12 11.98 -68.47 11.94
N PRO A 13 12.92 -68.23 12.87
CA PRO A 13 14.33 -68.49 12.62
C PRO A 13 14.61 -70.00 12.60
N LYS A 14 15.34 -70.47 11.57
CA LYS A 14 15.88 -71.84 11.54
C LYS A 14 17.11 -71.92 12.44
N ASP A 15 17.03 -72.73 13.49
CA ASP A 15 18.19 -73.09 14.31
C ASP A 15 19.17 -73.94 13.49
N GLY A 16 20.35 -73.38 13.23
CA GLY A 16 21.45 -74.02 12.53
C GLY A 16 22.77 -73.40 12.98
N THR A 17 23.49 -74.12 13.82
CA THR A 17 24.81 -73.80 14.37
C THR A 17 25.90 -73.74 13.28
N ALA A 18 26.61 -72.61 13.17
CA ALA A 18 27.99 -72.54 12.64
C ALA A 18 28.64 -71.19 13.00
N GLY A 19 29.83 -71.23 13.60
CA GLY A 19 30.54 -70.07 14.13
C GLY A 19 31.09 -69.09 13.08
N GLY A 20 31.13 -67.82 13.47
CA GLY A 20 31.75 -66.68 12.79
C GLY A 20 31.61 -65.40 13.63
N PRO A 21 32.52 -64.41 13.54
CA PRO A 21 32.74 -63.39 14.58
C PRO A 21 31.57 -62.40 14.74
N PRO A 22 31.40 -61.77 15.93
CA PRO A 22 30.18 -61.06 16.35
C PRO A 22 29.96 -59.67 15.70
N THR A 23 30.56 -59.39 14.55
CA THR A 23 30.66 -58.01 14.02
C THR A 23 29.48 -57.59 13.15
N LYS A 24 28.88 -58.48 12.34
CA LYS A 24 27.83 -58.09 11.38
C LYS A 24 26.44 -57.92 12.02
N THR A 25 26.03 -58.81 12.92
CA THR A 25 24.74 -58.69 13.62
C THR A 25 24.73 -57.52 14.60
N ALA A 26 25.85 -57.26 15.28
CA ALA A 26 26.02 -56.07 16.12
C ALA A 26 26.01 -54.76 15.32
N GLN A 27 26.57 -54.76 14.10
CA GLN A 27 26.50 -53.60 13.20
C GLN A 27 25.08 -53.34 12.69
N ILE A 28 24.33 -54.39 12.35
CA ILE A 28 22.92 -54.28 11.91
C ILE A 28 22.05 -53.75 13.06
N GLN A 29 22.25 -54.26 14.28
CA GLN A 29 21.51 -53.78 15.46
C GLN A 29 21.79 -52.29 15.72
N LYS A 30 23.06 -51.86 15.58
CA LYS A 30 23.44 -50.46 15.73
C LYS A 30 22.78 -49.55 14.67
N GLN A 31 22.67 -50.00 13.42
CA GLN A 31 21.99 -49.25 12.35
C GLN A 31 20.48 -49.16 12.59
N ILE A 32 19.86 -50.20 13.14
CA ILE A 32 18.44 -50.18 13.52
C ILE A 32 18.22 -49.20 14.67
N ASP A 33 19.08 -49.22 15.69
CA ASP A 33 18.98 -48.29 16.82
C ASP A 33 19.20 -46.83 16.39
N GLU A 34 20.11 -46.59 15.44
CA GLU A 34 20.35 -45.26 14.83
C GLU A 34 19.15 -44.78 14.00
N THR A 35 18.54 -45.66 13.19
CA THR A 35 17.35 -45.30 12.41
C THR A 35 16.12 -45.07 13.29
N VAL A 36 15.96 -45.82 14.39
CA VAL A 36 14.92 -45.56 15.39
C VAL A 36 15.15 -44.22 16.09
N GLY A 37 16.41 -43.85 16.38
CA GLY A 37 16.79 -42.53 16.88
C GLY A 37 16.38 -41.41 15.92
N ILE A 38 16.71 -41.56 14.63
CA ILE A 38 16.33 -40.59 13.58
C ILE A 38 14.79 -40.48 13.45
N MET A 39 14.06 -41.59 13.56
CA MET A 39 12.59 -41.59 13.53
C MET A 39 11.99 -40.85 14.74
N ARG A 40 12.52 -41.07 15.95
CA ARG A 40 12.08 -40.35 17.16
C ARG A 40 12.35 -38.85 17.05
N ASP A 41 13.52 -38.46 16.57
CA ASP A 41 13.87 -37.05 16.36
C ASP A 41 12.98 -36.38 15.30
N ASN A 42 12.65 -37.09 14.22
CA ASN A 42 11.73 -36.59 13.21
C ASN A 42 10.31 -36.44 13.74
N ILE A 43 9.82 -37.37 14.56
CA ILE A 43 8.50 -37.28 15.20
C ILE A 43 8.44 -36.07 16.14
N ASN A 44 9.46 -35.87 16.96
CA ASN A 44 9.55 -34.71 17.85
C ASN A 44 9.56 -33.39 17.06
N ARG A 45 10.31 -33.32 15.95
CA ARG A 45 10.32 -32.15 15.05
C ARG A 45 8.99 -31.91 14.34
N VAL A 46 8.23 -32.96 14.03
CA VAL A 46 6.88 -32.83 13.43
C VAL A 46 5.88 -32.34 14.46
N ALA A 47 5.95 -32.83 15.71
CA ALA A 47 5.11 -32.36 16.81
C ALA A 47 5.34 -30.86 17.11
N GLU A 48 6.60 -30.43 17.19
CA GLU A 48 6.96 -29.02 17.39
C GLU A 48 6.51 -28.12 16.22
N ARG A 49 6.55 -28.63 14.99
CA ARG A 49 5.98 -27.94 13.81
C ARG A 49 4.46 -27.84 13.88
N GLY A 50 3.78 -28.85 14.41
CA GLY A 50 2.33 -28.86 14.63
C GLY A 50 1.91 -27.77 15.61
N GLU A 51 2.53 -27.71 16.79
CA GLU A 51 2.25 -26.70 17.81
C GLU A 51 2.49 -25.27 17.31
N ARG A 52 3.56 -25.09 16.51
CA ARG A 52 3.85 -23.81 15.85
C ARG A 52 2.83 -23.43 14.77
N LEU A 53 2.30 -24.42 14.03
CA LEU A 53 1.26 -24.21 13.02
C LEU A 53 -0.06 -23.79 13.66
N ASP A 54 -0.47 -24.44 14.76
CA ASP A 54 -1.68 -24.09 15.50
C ASP A 54 -1.58 -22.66 16.08
N ALA A 55 -0.44 -22.32 16.68
CA ALA A 55 -0.19 -20.96 17.17
C ALA A 55 -0.18 -19.88 16.05
N LEU A 56 0.23 -20.25 14.83
CA LEU A 56 0.16 -19.35 13.67
C LEU A 56 -1.26 -19.22 13.13
N GLN A 57 -2.04 -20.30 13.18
CA GLN A 57 -3.44 -20.32 12.77
C GLN A 57 -4.29 -19.46 13.71
N ASP A 58 -4.12 -19.58 15.03
CA ASP A 58 -4.78 -18.74 16.04
C ASP A 58 -4.46 -17.25 15.87
N LYS A 59 -3.21 -16.90 15.56
CA LYS A 59 -2.82 -15.51 15.26
C LYS A 59 -3.49 -15.00 13.98
N THR A 60 -3.60 -15.86 12.98
CA THR A 60 -4.24 -15.52 11.70
C THR A 60 -5.74 -15.33 11.87
N GLU A 61 -6.41 -16.18 12.65
CA GLU A 61 -7.82 -16.05 12.98
C GLU A 61 -8.09 -14.77 13.78
N ASN A 62 -7.29 -14.47 14.80
CA ASN A 62 -7.40 -13.23 15.57
C ASN A 62 -7.21 -11.97 14.72
N LEU A 63 -6.28 -11.98 13.77
CA LEU A 63 -6.10 -10.88 12.81
C LEU A 63 -7.31 -10.76 11.88
N SER A 64 -7.87 -11.88 11.42
CA SER A 64 -9.05 -11.90 10.55
C SER A 64 -10.29 -11.32 11.25
N VAL A 65 -10.52 -11.68 12.50
CA VAL A 65 -11.64 -11.19 13.32
C VAL A 65 -11.47 -9.72 13.65
N SER A 66 -10.24 -9.28 13.98
CA SER A 66 -9.93 -7.87 14.22
C SER A 66 -10.18 -7.02 12.97
N ALA A 67 -9.72 -7.47 11.79
CA ALA A 67 -9.97 -6.80 10.52
C ALA A 67 -11.48 -6.68 10.20
N GLN A 68 -12.26 -7.72 10.50
CA GLN A 68 -13.72 -7.67 10.36
C GLN A 68 -14.37 -6.68 11.34
N GLY A 69 -13.86 -6.57 12.57
CA GLY A 69 -14.27 -5.58 13.57
C GLY A 69 -14.06 -4.14 13.08
N PHE A 70 -12.88 -3.84 12.54
CA PHE A 70 -12.58 -2.54 11.92
C PHE A 70 -13.51 -2.23 10.74
N ARG A 71 -13.78 -3.23 9.88
CA ARG A 71 -14.69 -3.06 8.73
C ARG A 71 -16.12 -2.72 9.14
N ARG A 72 -16.62 -3.34 10.22
CA ARG A 72 -17.96 -3.04 10.77
C ARG A 72 -18.01 -1.64 11.41
N GLY A 73 -16.95 -1.26 12.13
CA GLY A 73 -16.81 0.08 12.75
C GLY A 73 -16.80 1.21 11.71
N ALA A 74 -15.95 1.09 10.69
CA ALA A 74 -15.82 2.09 9.62
C ALA A 74 -17.14 2.32 8.87
N ASN A 75 -17.88 1.24 8.57
CA ASN A 75 -19.18 1.33 7.90
C ASN A 75 -20.26 2.01 8.77
N ARG A 76 -20.22 1.84 10.09
CA ARG A 76 -21.14 2.50 11.01
C ARG A 76 -20.90 4.01 11.05
N VAL A 77 -19.64 4.44 11.13
CA VAL A 77 -19.27 5.87 11.11
C VAL A 77 -19.60 6.51 9.76
N ARG A 78 -19.29 5.82 8.64
CA ARG A 78 -19.63 6.29 7.29
C ARG A 78 -21.15 6.47 7.11
N LYS A 79 -21.96 5.53 7.59
CA LYS A 79 -23.43 5.66 7.56
C LYS A 79 -23.93 6.81 8.44
N GLN A 80 -23.34 7.01 9.62
CA GLN A 80 -23.72 8.12 10.50
C GLN A 80 -23.38 9.48 9.90
N MET A 81 -22.19 9.64 9.31
CA MET A 81 -21.81 10.86 8.59
C MET A 81 -22.72 11.09 7.37
N TRP A 82 -22.94 10.06 6.56
CA TRP A 82 -23.82 10.13 5.40
C TRP A 82 -25.27 10.52 5.77
N TRP A 83 -25.80 10.01 6.88
CA TRP A 83 -27.12 10.41 7.38
C TRP A 83 -27.17 11.85 7.89
N LYS A 84 -26.12 12.36 8.53
CA LYS A 84 -26.04 13.76 8.95
C LYS A 84 -26.00 14.69 7.72
N ASP A 85 -25.17 14.35 6.74
CA ASP A 85 -25.07 15.10 5.48
C ASP A 85 -26.37 15.06 4.69
N MET A 86 -27.03 13.89 4.62
CA MET A 86 -28.31 13.75 3.92
C MET A 86 -29.42 14.54 4.62
N LYS A 87 -29.47 14.54 5.96
CA LYS A 87 -30.42 15.36 6.74
C LYS A 87 -30.19 16.85 6.48
N MET A 88 -28.94 17.33 6.52
CA MET A 88 -28.62 18.72 6.22
C MET A 88 -29.00 19.11 4.78
N ARG A 89 -28.73 18.25 3.80
CA ARG A 89 -29.12 18.49 2.40
C ARG A 89 -30.63 18.55 2.20
N ILE A 90 -31.41 17.68 2.87
CA ILE A 90 -32.88 17.70 2.82
C ILE A 90 -33.42 19.01 3.42
N ILE A 91 -32.88 19.46 4.56
CA ILE A 91 -33.29 20.71 5.19
C ILE A 91 -33.03 21.90 4.25
N ILE A 92 -31.83 21.98 3.66
CA ILE A 92 -31.48 23.03 2.69
C ILE A 92 -32.44 23.01 1.50
N ALA A 93 -32.74 21.83 0.94
CA ALA A 93 -33.68 21.70 -0.17
C ALA A 93 -35.08 22.19 0.18
N LEU A 94 -35.58 21.88 1.37
CA LEU A 94 -36.89 22.36 1.85
C LEU A 94 -36.93 23.89 2.01
N VAL A 95 -35.85 24.49 2.52
CA VAL A 95 -35.73 25.95 2.64
C VAL A 95 -35.72 26.62 1.27
N VAL A 96 -34.98 26.07 0.31
CA VAL A 96 -34.94 26.57 -1.08
C VAL A 96 -36.31 26.44 -1.75
N ILE A 97 -37.01 25.32 -1.57
CA ILE A 97 -38.36 25.13 -2.11
C ILE A 97 -39.34 26.14 -1.49
N ALA A 98 -39.27 26.39 -0.18
CA ALA A 98 -40.11 27.38 0.49
C ALA A 98 -39.85 28.80 -0.04
N LEU A 99 -38.58 29.17 -0.24
CA LEU A 99 -38.20 30.45 -0.83
C LEU A 99 -38.70 30.59 -2.28
N LEU A 100 -38.56 29.55 -3.09
CA LEU A 100 -39.06 29.54 -4.47
C LEU A 100 -40.58 29.66 -4.50
N LEU A 101 -41.30 28.98 -3.61
CA LEU A 101 -42.77 29.10 -3.51
C LEU A 101 -43.20 30.50 -3.07
N ALA A 102 -42.46 31.17 -2.17
CA ALA A 102 -42.70 32.55 -1.78
C ALA A 102 -42.44 33.55 -2.92
N ILE A 103 -41.41 33.31 -3.73
CA ILE A 103 -41.12 34.11 -4.93
C ILE A 103 -42.21 33.87 -6.00
N ILE A 104 -42.64 32.64 -6.20
CA ILE A 104 -43.70 32.31 -7.17
C ILE A 104 -45.05 32.87 -6.72
N SER A 105 -45.38 32.84 -5.42
CA SER A 105 -46.62 33.41 -4.89
C SER A 105 -46.65 34.94 -5.00
N SER A 106 -45.51 35.61 -4.79
CA SER A 106 -45.38 37.06 -5.00
C SER A 106 -45.43 37.45 -6.48
N VAL A 107 -44.87 36.66 -7.39
CA VAL A 107 -44.98 36.87 -8.84
C VAL A 107 -46.40 36.57 -9.37
N ARG A 108 -47.11 35.59 -8.78
CA ARG A 108 -48.51 35.28 -9.11
C ARG A 108 -49.50 36.41 -8.77
N LEU A 109 -49.14 37.32 -7.87
CA LEU A 109 -49.93 38.50 -7.55
C LEU A 109 -49.82 39.62 -8.60
N ILE A 110 -48.84 39.55 -9.51
CA ILE A 110 -48.52 40.62 -10.47
C ILE A 110 -48.87 40.24 -11.92
N ALA A 111 -48.98 38.94 -12.25
CA ALA A 111 -49.26 38.50 -13.62
C ALA A 111 -50.47 37.56 -13.68
N ASN A 112 -51.64 38.14 -13.96
CA ASN A 112 -52.83 37.37 -14.32
C ASN A 112 -52.76 36.96 -15.80
N LYS A 113 -52.21 35.78 -16.10
CA LYS A 113 -52.45 35.05 -17.35
C LYS A 113 -52.53 33.54 -17.08
N PRO A 114 -53.43 32.80 -17.76
CA PRO A 114 -53.67 31.39 -17.48
C PRO A 114 -52.53 30.54 -18.05
N PHE A 115 -51.84 29.80 -17.18
CA PHE A 115 -50.81 28.85 -17.58
C PHE A 115 -51.43 27.46 -17.74
N VAL A 116 -51.40 26.94 -18.97
CA VAL A 116 -51.89 25.62 -19.36
C VAL A 116 -51.02 24.54 -18.71
N SER A 117 -51.68 23.57 -18.05
CA SER A 117 -51.04 22.42 -17.41
C SER A 117 -50.74 21.33 -18.45
N ALA A 118 -49.47 21.10 -18.74
CA ALA A 118 -49.01 19.92 -19.45
C ALA A 118 -48.47 18.90 -18.44
N ARG A 119 -49.15 17.75 -18.31
CA ARG A 119 -48.65 16.58 -17.56
C ARG A 119 -47.41 16.03 -18.25
N ILE A 120 -46.26 16.13 -17.60
CA ILE A 120 -45.04 15.43 -17.99
C ILE A 120 -45.01 14.10 -17.25
N PHE A 121 -45.15 13.00 -17.99
CA PHE A 121 -44.88 11.65 -17.49
C PHE A 121 -43.39 11.53 -17.12
N PRO A 122 -43.02 10.95 -15.97
CA PRO A 122 -41.63 10.64 -15.69
C PRO A 122 -41.19 9.48 -16.58
N LYS A 123 -40.35 9.76 -17.58
CA LYS A 123 -39.56 8.71 -18.25
C LYS A 123 -38.66 8.10 -17.18
N LYS A 124 -38.82 6.80 -16.92
CA LYS A 124 -37.86 6.01 -16.14
C LYS A 124 -36.51 6.13 -16.84
N PHE A 125 -35.57 6.84 -16.21
CA PHE A 125 -34.18 6.81 -16.62
C PHE A 125 -33.66 5.39 -16.36
N PHE A 126 -33.32 4.69 -17.44
CA PHE A 126 -32.45 3.52 -17.33
C PHE A 126 -31.12 4.00 -16.73
N ASN A 127 -30.84 3.61 -15.50
CA ASN A 127 -29.50 3.78 -14.93
C ASN A 127 -28.58 2.79 -15.65
N VAL A 128 -27.87 3.27 -16.67
CA VAL A 128 -26.67 2.61 -17.14
C VAL A 128 -25.64 2.83 -16.04
N SER A 129 -25.21 1.76 -15.36
CA SER A 129 -24.06 1.84 -14.46
C SER A 129 -22.89 2.45 -15.22
N ALA A 130 -22.37 3.57 -14.73
CA ALA A 130 -21.21 4.20 -15.33
C ALA A 130 -20.07 3.18 -15.42
N THR A 131 -19.50 3.02 -16.61
CA THR A 131 -18.26 2.25 -16.78
C THR A 131 -17.18 2.92 -15.95
N ILE A 132 -16.77 2.29 -14.85
CA ILE A 132 -15.62 2.73 -14.07
C ILE A 132 -14.40 2.39 -14.91
N LYS A 133 -13.84 3.39 -15.61
CA LYS A 133 -12.54 3.25 -16.26
C LYS A 133 -11.49 3.14 -15.15
N SER A 134 -10.56 2.19 -15.27
CA SER A 134 -9.40 2.13 -14.40
C SER A 134 -8.60 3.43 -14.53
N ASP A 135 -8.12 3.95 -13.41
CA ASP A 135 -7.43 5.24 -13.34
C ASP A 135 -6.15 5.29 -14.19
N LYS A 136 -5.51 4.12 -14.40
CA LYS A 136 -4.29 3.97 -15.23
C LYS A 136 -4.28 2.73 -16.10
N LEU A 137 -3.57 2.81 -17.22
CA LEU A 137 -3.31 1.68 -18.12
C LEU A 137 -2.10 0.86 -17.64
N PHE A 138 -2.19 -0.47 -17.64
CA PHE A 138 -1.08 -1.38 -17.33
C PHE A 138 -0.40 -1.96 -18.58
N VAL A 139 -0.80 -1.47 -19.76
CA VAL A 139 -0.18 -1.79 -21.04
C VAL A 139 0.52 -0.56 -21.60
N HIS A 140 1.69 -0.75 -22.18
CA HIS A 140 2.41 0.33 -22.84
C HIS A 140 1.92 0.50 -24.29
N ARG A 141 1.85 1.75 -24.75
CA ARG A 141 1.67 2.11 -26.15
C ARG A 141 2.71 3.16 -26.47
N ASP A 142 3.42 2.98 -27.58
CA ASP A 142 4.48 3.89 -27.97
C ASP A 142 3.88 5.28 -28.24
N THR A 143 4.41 6.28 -27.56
CA THR A 143 4.11 7.69 -27.81
C THR A 143 5.39 8.40 -28.26
N PRO A 144 5.29 9.59 -28.86
CA PRO A 144 6.48 10.38 -29.22
C PRO A 144 7.39 10.68 -28.03
N GLU A 145 6.82 10.76 -26.82
CA GLU A 145 7.53 11.07 -25.57
C GLU A 145 7.98 9.81 -24.80
N ASN A 146 7.38 8.64 -25.08
CA ASN A 146 7.66 7.38 -24.41
C ASN A 146 7.68 6.23 -25.42
N ASN A 147 8.87 5.88 -25.90
CA ASN A 147 9.09 4.79 -26.86
C ASN A 147 10.49 4.18 -26.62
N PRO A 148 10.75 2.94 -27.10
CA PRO A 148 12.03 2.28 -26.87
C PRO A 148 13.21 2.92 -27.60
N SER A 149 12.95 3.78 -28.60
CA SER A 149 13.99 4.43 -29.40
C SER A 149 14.62 5.64 -28.70
N ILE A 150 13.96 6.22 -27.70
CA ILE A 150 14.53 7.32 -26.91
C ILE A 150 15.67 6.78 -26.05
N PRO A 151 16.92 7.24 -26.22
CA PRO A 151 18.03 6.76 -25.42
C PRO A 151 17.92 7.31 -23.99
N PHE A 152 18.10 6.43 -23.01
CA PHE A 152 18.27 6.81 -21.60
C PHE A 152 19.51 6.11 -21.05
N GLU A 153 20.39 6.89 -20.45
CA GLU A 153 21.55 6.40 -19.71
C GLU A 153 21.67 7.13 -18.38
N PHE A 154 22.19 6.44 -17.38
CA PHE A 154 22.47 7.06 -16.09
C PHE A 154 23.60 8.08 -16.24
N THR A 155 23.47 9.23 -15.56
CA THR A 155 24.59 10.18 -15.45
C THR A 155 25.80 9.51 -14.79
N ALA A 156 27.02 10.01 -15.04
CA ALA A 156 28.23 9.41 -14.48
C ALA A 156 28.18 9.25 -12.94
N ASP A 157 27.57 10.20 -12.24
CA ASP A 157 27.40 10.14 -10.79
C ASP A 157 26.33 9.14 -10.36
N ASN A 158 25.21 9.05 -11.08
CA ASN A 158 24.19 8.04 -10.81
C ASN A 158 24.67 6.64 -11.17
N LEU A 159 25.55 6.49 -12.15
CA LEU A 159 26.14 5.21 -12.49
C LEU A 159 27.04 4.69 -11.36
N LYS A 160 27.83 5.57 -10.71
CA LYS A 160 28.58 5.21 -9.49
C LYS A 160 27.65 4.75 -8.37
N ARG A 161 26.54 5.48 -8.15
CA ARG A 161 25.52 5.10 -7.15
C ARG A 161 24.85 3.77 -7.49
N ALA A 162 24.56 3.53 -8.76
CA ALA A 162 23.97 2.29 -9.25
C ALA A 162 24.90 1.10 -8.99
N GLN A 163 26.19 1.25 -9.28
CA GLN A 163 27.19 0.22 -8.96
C GLN A 163 27.27 -0.05 -7.46
N GLU A 164 27.20 0.98 -6.63
CA GLU A 164 27.20 0.82 -5.17
C GLU A 164 25.95 0.11 -4.66
N ILE A 165 24.78 0.40 -5.22
CA ILE A 165 23.54 -0.33 -4.93
C ILE A 165 23.68 -1.81 -5.30
N ILE A 166 24.25 -2.12 -6.46
CA ILE A 166 24.44 -3.49 -6.92
C ILE A 166 25.35 -4.28 -5.96
N LYS A 167 26.41 -3.65 -5.43
CA LYS A 167 27.34 -4.29 -4.47
C LYS A 167 26.70 -4.69 -3.14
N ARG A 168 25.57 -4.08 -2.75
CA ARG A 168 24.84 -4.46 -1.52
C ARG A 168 24.24 -5.87 -1.61
N TYR A 169 24.12 -6.40 -2.82
CA TYR A 169 23.54 -7.71 -3.07
C TYR A 169 24.62 -8.71 -3.51
N PRO A 170 24.46 -10.00 -3.18
CA PRO A 170 25.35 -11.03 -3.69
C PRO A 170 25.40 -11.04 -5.23
N PRO A 171 26.54 -11.35 -5.85
CA PRO A 171 26.72 -11.26 -7.31
C PRO A 171 25.78 -12.19 -8.10
N GLN A 172 25.32 -13.30 -7.51
CA GLN A 172 24.33 -14.19 -8.11
C GLN A 172 22.88 -13.65 -8.05
N TYR A 173 22.61 -12.64 -7.21
CA TYR A 173 21.28 -12.08 -6.98
C TYR A 173 21.19 -10.58 -7.31
N LYS A 174 21.92 -10.12 -8.35
CA LYS A 174 21.86 -8.72 -8.84
C LYS A 174 20.44 -8.23 -9.12
N LYS A 175 19.52 -9.11 -9.51
CA LYS A 175 18.09 -8.80 -9.73
C LYS A 175 17.42 -8.13 -8.53
N ALA A 176 17.92 -8.34 -7.31
CA ALA A 176 17.39 -7.70 -6.10
C ALA A 176 17.55 -6.17 -6.11
N ALA A 177 18.51 -5.64 -6.88
CA ALA A 177 18.71 -4.21 -7.08
C ALA A 177 17.69 -3.54 -8.03
N THR A 178 16.71 -4.27 -8.57
CA THR A 178 15.76 -3.71 -9.56
C THR A 178 14.98 -2.50 -9.01
N ILE A 179 14.43 -2.61 -7.79
CA ILE A 179 13.65 -1.54 -7.16
C ILE A 179 14.49 -0.26 -6.95
N PRO A 180 15.64 -0.30 -6.25
CA PRO A 180 16.42 0.91 -6.02
C PRO A 180 17.02 1.52 -7.30
N LEU A 181 17.30 0.71 -8.33
CA LEU A 181 17.77 1.24 -9.63
C LEU A 181 16.66 1.89 -10.44
N LEU A 182 15.44 1.34 -10.40
CA LEU A 182 14.27 2.00 -10.98
C LEU A 182 13.98 3.33 -10.28
N ASP A 183 14.05 3.37 -8.95
CA ASP A 183 13.87 4.61 -8.18
C ASP A 183 14.94 5.65 -8.54
N LEU A 184 16.20 5.22 -8.66
CA LEU A 184 17.28 6.10 -9.10
C LEU A 184 17.06 6.66 -10.52
N GLY A 185 16.55 5.84 -11.44
CA GLY A 185 16.19 6.25 -12.79
C GLY A 185 15.04 7.25 -12.81
N GLN A 186 14.02 6.99 -11.99
CA GLN A 186 12.90 7.90 -11.78
C GLN A 186 13.35 9.24 -11.17
N ARG A 187 14.28 9.24 -10.21
CA ARG A 187 14.83 10.49 -9.63
C ARG A 187 15.62 11.30 -10.65
N GLN A 188 16.28 10.65 -11.62
CA GLN A 188 17.02 11.34 -12.67
C GLN A 188 16.09 11.97 -13.71
N LEU A 189 15.05 11.26 -14.15
CA LEU A 189 14.15 11.70 -15.22
C LEU A 189 12.88 12.42 -14.72
N GLY A 190 12.51 12.21 -13.46
CA GLY A 190 11.25 12.63 -12.82
C GLY A 190 10.13 11.58 -12.90
N TRP A 191 10.28 10.57 -13.77
CA TRP A 191 9.32 9.49 -13.98
C TRP A 191 10.02 8.27 -14.59
N THR A 192 9.38 7.11 -14.56
CA THR A 192 9.91 5.84 -15.08
C THR A 192 9.42 5.60 -16.51
N SER A 193 10.16 6.09 -17.50
CA SER A 193 9.89 5.81 -18.93
C SER A 193 10.29 4.39 -19.33
N LEU A 194 9.84 3.93 -20.50
CA LEU A 194 10.20 2.60 -21.03
C LEU A 194 11.73 2.46 -21.18
N SER A 195 12.40 3.52 -21.62
CA SER A 195 13.85 3.57 -21.78
C SER A 195 14.59 3.43 -20.45
N VAL A 196 14.08 4.01 -19.36
CA VAL A 196 14.63 3.82 -18.00
C VAL A 196 14.55 2.35 -17.61
N MET A 197 13.39 1.71 -17.81
CA MET A 197 13.21 0.30 -17.49
C MET A 197 14.16 -0.60 -18.29
N ASN A 198 14.33 -0.31 -19.59
CA ASN A 198 15.26 -1.04 -20.46
C ASN A 198 16.73 -0.85 -20.06
N ALA A 199 17.12 0.37 -19.67
CA ALA A 199 18.47 0.65 -19.19
C ALA A 199 18.79 -0.12 -17.90
N VAL A 200 17.83 -0.19 -16.96
CA VAL A 200 17.98 -0.98 -15.72
C VAL A 200 18.06 -2.48 -16.04
N ALA A 201 17.23 -2.97 -16.96
CA ALA A 201 17.28 -4.37 -17.39
C ALA A 201 18.64 -4.75 -17.97
N LYS A 202 19.20 -3.89 -18.83
CA LYS A 202 20.54 -4.05 -19.42
C LYS A 202 21.64 -4.03 -18.35
N LEU A 203 21.55 -3.13 -17.38
CA LEU A 203 22.54 -3.01 -16.30
C LEU A 203 22.56 -4.23 -15.37
N LEU A 204 21.39 -4.83 -15.12
CA LEU A 204 21.23 -5.98 -14.24
C LEU A 204 21.33 -7.33 -14.95
N GLU A 205 21.46 -7.35 -16.28
CA GLU A 205 21.52 -8.56 -17.09
C GLU A 205 20.26 -9.44 -16.92
N ILE A 206 19.08 -8.80 -16.80
CA ILE A 206 17.79 -9.49 -16.65
C ILE A 206 16.84 -9.18 -17.81
N PRO A 207 15.85 -10.06 -18.09
CA PRO A 207 14.83 -9.77 -19.09
C PRO A 207 14.04 -8.49 -18.74
N PRO A 208 13.78 -7.59 -19.71
CA PRO A 208 13.07 -6.34 -19.47
C PRO A 208 11.68 -6.54 -18.86
N MET A 209 11.03 -7.65 -19.21
CA MET A 209 9.71 -7.99 -18.67
C MET A 209 9.67 -8.05 -17.14
N ARG A 210 10.75 -8.52 -16.50
CA ARG A 210 10.81 -8.55 -15.02
C ARG A 210 10.88 -7.15 -14.42
N VAL A 211 11.49 -6.22 -15.14
CA VAL A 211 11.52 -4.81 -14.73
C VAL A 211 10.15 -4.18 -14.94
N TYR A 212 9.45 -4.50 -16.03
CA TYR A 212 8.09 -4.03 -16.30
C TYR A 212 7.09 -4.51 -15.26
N GLU A 213 7.18 -5.79 -14.84
CA GLU A 213 6.39 -6.35 -13.75
C GLU A 213 6.56 -5.53 -12.46
N VAL A 214 7.81 -5.23 -12.07
CA VAL A 214 8.11 -4.42 -10.88
C VAL A 214 7.58 -2.99 -11.02
N ALA A 215 7.84 -2.34 -12.14
CA ALA A 215 7.43 -0.95 -12.39
C ALA A 215 5.90 -0.77 -12.47
N THR A 216 5.16 -1.82 -12.82
CA THR A 216 3.69 -1.80 -12.86
C THR A 216 3.06 -2.21 -11.53
N PHE A 217 3.76 -3.05 -10.75
CA PHE A 217 3.27 -3.55 -9.47
C PHE A 217 3.38 -2.51 -8.35
N TYR A 218 4.50 -1.79 -8.25
CA TYR A 218 4.68 -0.78 -7.20
C TYR A 218 4.13 0.58 -7.62
N THR A 219 3.28 1.16 -6.78
CA THR A 219 2.57 2.42 -7.05
C THR A 219 3.46 3.67 -7.05
N MET A 220 4.67 3.59 -6.48
CA MET A 220 5.64 4.69 -6.48
C MET A 220 6.25 4.95 -7.86
N PHE A 221 6.27 3.95 -8.74
CA PHE A 221 6.87 4.12 -10.07
C PHE A 221 5.89 4.81 -11.03
N ASN A 222 6.15 6.08 -11.31
CA ASN A 222 5.32 6.88 -12.19
C ASN A 222 5.64 6.53 -13.65
N ARG A 223 4.75 5.82 -14.34
CA ARG A 223 4.94 5.40 -15.75
C ARG A 223 4.49 6.43 -16.79
N GLU A 224 4.03 7.58 -16.31
CA GLU A 224 3.58 8.73 -17.08
C GLU A 224 4.30 9.96 -16.54
N PRO A 225 4.53 10.99 -17.37
CA PRO A 225 5.18 12.22 -16.94
C PRO A 225 4.33 12.90 -15.87
N VAL A 226 4.93 13.13 -14.70
CA VAL A 226 4.31 13.87 -13.59
C VAL A 226 4.90 15.28 -13.51
N GLY A 227 4.17 16.19 -12.86
CA GLY A 227 4.65 17.52 -12.56
C GLY A 227 5.80 17.51 -11.56
N LYS A 228 6.47 18.66 -11.41
CA LYS A 228 7.63 18.84 -10.52
C LYS A 228 7.34 18.46 -9.05
N TYR A 229 6.13 18.71 -8.58
CA TYR A 229 5.64 18.42 -7.25
C TYR A 229 4.52 17.39 -7.35
N PHE A 230 4.84 16.15 -6.96
CA PHE A 230 3.90 15.05 -6.93
C PHE A 230 3.19 15.02 -5.57
N LEU A 231 1.92 15.44 -5.57
CA LEU A 231 1.06 15.56 -4.39
C LEU A 231 0.34 14.23 -4.16
N GLN A 232 0.64 13.58 -3.04
CA GLN A 232 0.11 12.29 -2.63
C GLN A 232 -0.71 12.46 -1.35
N LEU A 233 -2.04 12.55 -1.48
CA LEU A 233 -2.92 12.75 -0.33
C LEU A 233 -3.42 11.40 0.21
N CYS A 234 -3.22 11.18 1.52
CA CYS A 234 -3.75 9.99 2.19
C CYS A 234 -5.26 10.13 2.47
N THR A 235 -6.07 9.25 1.92
CA THR A 235 -7.53 9.22 2.10
C THR A 235 -8.03 7.98 2.86
N THR A 236 -7.11 7.20 3.42
CA THR A 236 -7.47 6.04 4.27
C THR A 236 -8.23 6.46 5.52
N THR A 237 -8.93 5.50 6.13
CA THR A 237 -9.86 5.71 7.24
C THR A 237 -9.35 6.67 8.33
N PRO A 238 -8.12 6.56 8.88
CA PRO A 238 -7.65 7.50 9.90
C PRO A 238 -7.60 8.95 9.40
N CYS A 239 -7.04 9.17 8.20
CA CYS A 239 -6.99 10.50 7.59
C CYS A 239 -8.38 11.01 7.20
N GLN A 240 -9.25 10.12 6.70
CA GLN A 240 -10.62 10.46 6.35
C GLN A 240 -11.43 10.91 7.58
N LEU A 241 -11.27 10.24 8.72
CA LEU A 241 -11.93 10.62 9.98
C LEU A 241 -11.44 11.98 10.50
N CYS A 242 -10.17 12.32 10.22
CA CYS A 242 -9.58 13.61 10.54
C CYS A 242 -9.82 14.70 9.48
N GLY A 243 -10.65 14.43 8.45
CA GLY A 243 -11.06 15.44 7.47
C GLY A 243 -10.23 15.50 6.19
N SER A 244 -9.46 14.47 5.81
CA SER A 244 -8.66 14.51 4.56
C SER A 244 -9.49 14.69 3.29
N THR A 245 -10.77 14.32 3.29
CA THR A 245 -11.70 14.60 2.17
C THR A 245 -11.94 16.09 1.96
N GLU A 246 -11.90 16.91 3.02
CA GLU A 246 -11.97 18.36 2.89
C GLU A 246 -10.69 18.91 2.27
N ILE A 247 -9.53 18.40 2.72
CA ILE A 247 -8.22 18.76 2.15
C ILE A 247 -8.15 18.44 0.66
N LEU A 248 -8.64 17.27 0.23
CA LEU A 248 -8.69 16.89 -1.18
C LEU A 248 -9.45 17.92 -2.00
N LYS A 249 -10.66 18.27 -1.57
CA LYS A 249 -11.50 19.29 -2.25
C LYS A 249 -10.84 20.66 -2.26
N THR A 250 -10.14 21.03 -1.19
CA THR A 250 -9.40 22.30 -1.15
C THR A 250 -8.29 22.32 -2.18
N ILE A 251 -7.53 21.22 -2.34
CA ILE A 251 -6.49 21.12 -3.37
C ILE A 251 -7.11 21.17 -4.77
N GLU A 252 -8.18 20.41 -5.02
CA GLU A 252 -8.89 20.41 -6.31
C GLU A 252 -9.42 21.81 -6.67
N ASN A 253 -10.01 22.52 -5.71
CA ASN A 253 -10.56 23.86 -5.93
C ASN A 253 -9.46 24.92 -6.16
N HIS A 254 -8.33 24.81 -5.44
CA HIS A 254 -7.22 25.77 -5.56
C HIS A 254 -6.44 25.58 -6.86
N LEU A 255 -6.12 24.33 -7.20
CA LEU A 255 -5.34 23.99 -8.39
C LEU A 255 -6.20 23.81 -9.66
N LYS A 256 -7.52 23.69 -9.51
CA LYS A 256 -8.50 23.47 -10.60
C LYS A 256 -8.21 22.20 -11.42
N ILE A 257 -7.75 21.15 -10.75
CA ILE A 257 -7.49 19.82 -11.32
C ILE A 257 -8.30 18.77 -10.59
N LYS A 258 -8.48 17.60 -11.20
CA LYS A 258 -9.01 16.41 -10.53
C LYS A 258 -7.89 15.49 -10.06
N VAL A 259 -8.24 14.54 -9.19
CA VAL A 259 -7.36 13.40 -8.86
C VAL A 259 -6.91 12.70 -10.14
N GLY A 260 -5.61 12.44 -10.25
CA GLY A 260 -4.94 11.82 -11.39
C GLY A 260 -4.44 12.82 -12.45
N GLU A 261 -4.89 14.08 -12.40
CA GLU A 261 -4.52 15.08 -13.40
C GLU A 261 -3.29 15.90 -12.98
N THR A 262 -2.63 16.49 -13.98
CA THR A 262 -1.51 17.40 -13.80
C THR A 262 -1.92 18.80 -14.23
N THR A 263 -1.52 19.80 -13.44
CA THR A 263 -1.73 21.22 -13.78
C THR A 263 -1.14 21.57 -15.15
N PRO A 264 -1.75 22.50 -15.92
CA PRO A 264 -1.21 22.93 -17.22
C PRO A 264 0.24 23.44 -17.15
N ASP A 265 0.62 24.02 -16.00
CA ASP A 265 1.95 24.53 -15.71
C ASP A 265 3.00 23.41 -15.50
N LYS A 266 2.59 22.13 -15.51
CA LYS A 266 3.42 20.95 -15.21
C LYS A 266 4.13 21.02 -13.84
N LEU A 267 3.57 21.81 -12.90
CA LEU A 267 4.14 21.99 -11.57
C LEU A 267 3.58 20.98 -10.58
N PHE A 268 2.26 20.80 -10.54
CA PHE A 268 1.59 19.91 -9.58
C PHE A 268 0.85 18.78 -10.29
N THR A 269 0.97 17.57 -9.73
CA THR A 269 0.13 16.41 -10.05
C THR A 269 -0.51 15.92 -8.76
N LEU A 270 -1.83 15.76 -8.74
CA LEU A 270 -2.57 15.29 -7.58
C LEU A 270 -2.90 13.81 -7.73
N VAL A 271 -2.53 13.00 -6.75
CA VAL A 271 -2.89 11.58 -6.67
C VAL A 271 -3.41 11.26 -5.26
N GLU A 272 -4.47 10.48 -5.23
CA GLU A 272 -4.97 9.86 -4.01
C GLU A 272 -4.14 8.62 -3.71
N VAL A 273 -3.58 8.56 -2.50
CA VAL A 273 -2.78 7.43 -2.05
C VAL A 273 -3.40 6.78 -0.81
N GLU A 274 -3.01 5.53 -0.61
CA GLU A 274 -3.35 4.77 0.58
C GLU A 274 -2.53 5.25 1.80
N CYS A 275 -2.48 4.42 2.84
CA CYS A 275 -1.87 4.78 4.12
C CYS A 275 -0.40 5.18 3.96
N ALA A 276 -0.07 6.44 4.28
CA ALA A 276 1.29 6.98 4.30
C ALA A 276 2.05 6.69 5.62
N GLY A 277 1.49 5.92 6.54
CA GLY A 277 2.15 5.54 7.80
C GLY A 277 2.21 6.62 8.89
N ALA A 278 1.83 7.86 8.61
CA ALA A 278 1.82 8.98 9.57
C ALA A 278 0.43 9.21 10.21
N CYS A 279 -0.21 8.14 10.72
CA CYS A 279 -1.61 8.17 11.14
C CYS A 279 -1.90 9.08 12.35
N VAL A 280 -0.99 9.17 13.32
CA VAL A 280 -1.13 10.07 14.49
C VAL A 280 -0.99 11.55 14.10
N ASN A 281 -0.57 11.78 12.85
CA ASN A 281 -0.32 13.06 12.19
C ASN A 281 -1.32 13.37 11.09
N ALA A 282 -2.45 12.64 11.05
CA ALA A 282 -3.54 12.89 10.12
C ALA A 282 -4.16 14.30 10.27
N PRO A 283 -4.56 14.96 9.16
CA PRO A 283 -4.40 14.57 7.75
C PRO A 283 -2.98 14.75 7.20
N VAL A 284 -2.55 13.86 6.30
CA VAL A 284 -1.20 13.82 5.74
C VAL A 284 -1.21 14.01 4.22
N LEU A 285 -0.34 14.89 3.73
CA LEU A 285 -0.01 15.07 2.32
C LEU A 285 1.49 14.84 2.14
N ALA A 286 1.86 13.86 1.33
CA ALA A 286 3.24 13.68 0.91
C ALA A 286 3.48 14.47 -0.38
N VAL A 287 4.56 15.25 -0.42
CA VAL A 287 4.98 15.98 -1.62
C VAL A 287 6.39 15.51 -1.98
N ASN A 288 6.50 14.79 -3.09
CA ASN A 288 7.74 14.09 -3.47
C ASN A 288 8.22 13.15 -2.34
N ASP A 289 9.33 13.47 -1.66
CA ASP A 289 9.91 12.69 -0.56
C ASP A 289 9.47 13.19 0.83
N ASP A 290 8.85 14.37 0.92
CA ASP A 290 8.58 15.05 2.18
C ASP A 290 7.14 14.87 2.67
N TYR A 291 6.97 14.68 3.98
CA TYR A 291 5.65 14.63 4.62
C TYR A 291 5.25 15.98 5.21
N TYR A 292 4.01 16.37 4.91
CA TYR A 292 3.33 17.52 5.50
C TYR A 292 2.10 17.03 6.25
N GLU A 293 2.08 17.34 7.53
CA GLU A 293 1.24 16.67 8.52
C GLU A 293 0.33 17.67 9.26
N ASP A 294 -0.71 17.15 9.93
CA ASP A 294 -1.76 17.92 10.61
C ASP A 294 -2.39 19.02 9.75
N LEU A 295 -2.63 18.71 8.49
CA LEU A 295 -3.08 19.72 7.55
C LEU A 295 -4.52 20.16 7.81
N THR A 296 -4.73 21.47 7.70
CA THR A 296 -6.04 22.10 7.63
C THR A 296 -6.22 22.69 6.23
N PRO A 297 -7.45 23.01 5.79
CA PRO A 297 -7.67 23.63 4.48
C PRO A 297 -6.85 24.91 4.28
N GLU A 298 -6.72 25.72 5.32
CA GLU A 298 -5.95 26.97 5.28
C GLU A 298 -4.44 26.74 5.19
N THR A 299 -3.90 25.81 5.98
CA THR A 299 -2.46 25.50 5.93
C THR A 299 -2.10 24.82 4.62
N THR A 300 -3.01 24.04 4.03
CA THR A 300 -2.84 23.41 2.72
C THR A 300 -2.71 24.45 1.61
N ILE A 301 -3.55 25.50 1.60
CA ILE A 301 -3.43 26.58 0.61
C ILE A 301 -2.08 27.30 0.75
N LYS A 302 -1.69 27.64 1.99
CA LYS A 302 -0.39 28.27 2.27
C LYS A 302 0.78 27.39 1.81
N LEU A 303 0.67 26.08 2.02
CA LEU A 303 1.64 25.08 1.58
C LEU A 303 1.79 25.08 0.05
N LEU A 304 0.66 25.01 -0.68
CA LEU A 304 0.65 25.02 -2.15
C LEU A 304 1.22 26.33 -2.73
N ASP A 305 0.86 27.47 -2.14
CA ASP A 305 1.37 28.77 -2.56
C ASP A 305 2.88 28.91 -2.27
N ALA A 306 3.35 28.37 -1.14
CA ALA A 306 4.77 28.32 -0.80
C ALA A 306 5.56 27.49 -1.83
N PHE A 307 5.05 26.32 -2.23
CA PHE A 307 5.64 25.52 -3.32
C PHE A 307 5.63 26.26 -4.66
N LYS A 308 4.55 26.97 -4.99
CA LYS A 308 4.46 27.76 -6.21
C LYS A 308 5.47 28.91 -6.22
N SER A 309 5.74 29.51 -5.06
CA SER A 309 6.76 30.55 -4.89
C SER A 309 8.21 30.03 -4.87
N GLY A 310 8.40 28.69 -4.91
CA GLY A 310 9.71 28.05 -4.86
C GLY A 310 10.36 28.03 -3.48
N LYS A 311 9.61 28.36 -2.42
CA LYS A 311 10.08 28.32 -1.02
C LYS A 311 9.31 27.22 -0.28
N PRO A 312 9.72 25.94 -0.40
CA PRO A 312 9.04 24.86 0.30
C PRO A 312 9.15 25.08 1.82
N PRO A 313 8.06 24.91 2.58
CA PRO A 313 8.11 24.98 4.04
C PRO A 313 8.82 23.75 4.60
N LYS A 314 9.17 23.80 5.88
CA LYS A 314 9.84 22.68 6.56
C LYS A 314 8.91 21.44 6.58
N PRO A 315 9.41 20.24 6.26
CA PRO A 315 8.64 19.01 6.39
C PRO A 315 8.32 18.68 7.85
N GLY A 316 7.15 18.08 8.08
CA GLY A 316 6.64 17.69 9.38
C GLY A 316 5.25 18.27 9.69
N PRO A 317 4.85 18.25 10.97
CA PRO A 317 3.59 18.82 11.44
C PRO A 317 3.49 20.31 11.14
N THR A 318 2.35 20.71 10.57
CA THR A 318 2.04 22.14 10.36
C THR A 318 1.44 22.82 11.59
N THR A 319 1.22 22.05 12.66
CA THR A 319 0.74 22.53 13.97
C THR A 319 1.91 22.83 14.92
N GLY A 320 1.62 23.27 16.14
CA GLY A 320 2.64 23.64 17.14
C GLY A 320 3.44 22.48 17.75
N ARG A 321 3.25 21.23 17.29
CA ARG A 321 4.02 20.07 17.72
C ARG A 321 5.17 19.77 16.76
N HIS A 322 6.18 19.07 17.24
CA HIS A 322 7.42 18.79 16.52
C HIS A 322 7.35 17.54 15.64
N THR A 323 6.82 16.43 16.17
CA THR A 323 6.74 15.16 15.45
C THR A 323 5.40 14.47 15.76
N CYS A 324 5.39 13.48 16.64
CA CYS A 324 4.23 12.63 16.94
C CYS A 324 3.75 12.75 18.39
N GLU A 325 4.28 13.70 19.16
CA GLU A 325 3.89 13.91 20.54
C GLU A 325 2.43 14.37 20.67
N PRO A 326 1.83 14.22 21.87
CA PRO A 326 0.50 14.74 22.12
C PRO A 326 0.46 16.26 21.90
N LYS A 327 -0.65 16.76 21.34
CA LYS A 327 -0.82 18.18 20.98
C LYS A 327 -0.69 19.15 22.17
N ASN A 328 -0.88 18.66 23.39
CA ASN A 328 -0.82 19.44 24.63
C ASN A 328 0.53 19.28 25.38
N GLY A 329 1.57 18.79 24.71
CA GLY A 329 2.90 18.55 25.29
C GLY A 329 3.16 17.10 25.66
N TYR A 330 4.39 16.81 26.08
CA TYR A 330 4.85 15.46 26.43
C TYR A 330 4.11 14.94 27.67
N THR A 331 3.34 13.87 27.50
CA THR A 331 2.72 13.13 28.62
C THR A 331 3.58 11.98 29.11
N THR A 332 4.53 11.54 28.29
CA THR A 332 5.49 10.46 28.54
C THR A 332 6.86 10.87 28.02
N LEU A 333 7.91 10.12 28.39
CA LEU A 333 9.31 10.43 28.03
C LEU A 333 9.74 11.84 28.48
N THR A 334 9.27 12.27 29.66
CA THR A 334 9.60 13.58 30.25
C THR A 334 10.95 13.60 30.95
N ASN A 335 11.44 12.42 31.37
CA ASN A 335 12.71 12.28 32.06
C ASN A 335 13.83 12.08 31.05
N GLU A 336 15.04 12.49 31.43
CA GLU A 336 16.22 12.21 30.64
C GLU A 336 16.45 10.69 30.50
N PRO A 337 16.93 10.21 29.34
CA PRO A 337 17.23 8.80 29.14
C PRO A 337 18.35 8.38 30.09
N THR A 338 18.20 7.22 30.72
CA THR A 338 19.07 6.73 31.79
C THR A 338 20.49 6.36 31.34
N GLY A 339 20.74 6.33 30.03
CA GLY A 339 22.07 6.09 29.45
C GLY A 339 22.49 4.61 29.39
N PRO A 340 23.69 4.34 28.89
CA PRO A 340 24.20 2.98 28.74
C PRO A 340 24.47 2.33 30.10
N GLY A 341 24.21 1.03 30.21
CA GLY A 341 24.44 0.28 31.45
C GLY A 341 23.25 0.26 32.42
N PHE A 342 22.25 1.13 32.24
CA PHE A 342 21.05 1.11 33.07
C PHE A 342 20.22 -0.16 32.83
N GLY A 343 20.09 -1.00 33.85
CA GLY A 343 19.35 -2.27 33.76
C GLY A 343 20.10 -3.39 33.01
N VAL A 344 21.40 -3.20 32.73
CA VAL A 344 22.24 -4.30 32.25
C VAL A 344 22.43 -5.29 33.39
N ARG A 345 22.29 -6.58 33.07
CA ARG A 345 22.45 -7.64 34.04
C ARG A 345 23.92 -7.77 34.43
N ASP A 346 24.18 -8.20 35.66
CA ASP A 346 25.54 -8.32 36.18
C ASP A 346 26.41 -9.39 35.46
N ASP A 347 25.78 -10.28 34.68
CA ASP A 347 26.42 -11.40 33.98
C ASP A 347 26.72 -11.13 32.49
N LEU A 348 26.54 -9.89 32.00
CA LEU A 348 26.68 -9.53 30.58
C LEU A 348 27.88 -8.62 30.28
#